data_AF-A0A849BJB2-F1
#
_entry.id   AF-A0A849BJB2-F1
#
_cell.length_a   1.000
_cell.length_b   1.000
_cell.length_c   1.000
_cell.angle_alpha   90.00
_cell.angle_beta   90.00
_cell.angle_gamma   90.00
#
_symmetry.space_group_name_H-M   'P 1'
#
loop_
_entity.id
_entity.type
_entity.pdbx_description
1 polymer ?
#
loop_
_entity_poly.entity_id
_entity_poly.type
_entity_poly.pdbx_seq_one_letter_code
_entity_poly.pdbx_strand_id
1 'polypeptide(L)'
;MSATADDQRLEVGQEVARRTFSVHRADLVRYAGASGDFNPIHWSERTAVGVGLPGVIAHGMFTMALAGRVVQDWCGGDPGRVASFGVRFTKPVVVAPVDASPASSPVVAEAPGLPVASSWGAPSPGV
;
A
#
# COMPACT_ATOMS: atom_id res chain seq x y z
N MET A 1 -8.79 12.62 -13.64
CA MET A 1 -10.23 12.36 -13.44
C MET A 1 -10.38 10.85 -13.31
N SER A 2 -10.62 10.32 -12.11
CA SER A 2 -10.86 8.89 -11.91
C SER A 2 -12.36 8.63 -12.08
N ALA A 3 -12.73 7.59 -12.82
CA ALA A 3 -14.10 7.12 -12.87
C ALA A 3 -14.53 6.72 -11.46
N THR A 4 -15.61 7.32 -10.98
CA THR A 4 -16.31 6.87 -9.77
C THR A 4 -16.98 5.53 -10.06
N ALA A 5 -17.17 4.69 -9.05
CA ALA A 5 -18.01 3.50 -9.12
C ALA A 5 -19.52 3.85 -9.26
N ASP A 6 -19.87 4.79 -10.13
CA ASP A 6 -21.23 5.01 -10.59
C ASP A 6 -21.60 3.93 -11.61
N ASP A 7 -22.90 3.71 -11.78
CA ASP A 7 -23.67 2.61 -12.41
C ASP A 7 -23.23 2.14 -13.82
N GLN A 8 -21.94 1.90 -14.01
CA GLN A 8 -21.32 1.38 -15.21
C GLN A 8 -21.28 -0.14 -15.11
N ARG A 9 -21.65 -0.80 -16.21
CA ARG A 9 -21.59 -2.25 -16.31
C ARG A 9 -20.13 -2.68 -16.36
N LEU A 10 -19.62 -3.15 -15.23
CA LEU A 10 -18.24 -3.63 -15.08
C LEU A 10 -18.07 -5.03 -15.66
N GLU A 11 -16.92 -5.29 -16.29
CA GLU A 11 -16.57 -6.61 -16.82
C GLU A 11 -15.53 -7.30 -15.94
N VAL A 12 -15.69 -8.62 -15.72
CA VAL A 12 -14.73 -9.41 -14.95
C VAL A 12 -13.33 -9.31 -15.57
N GLY A 13 -12.33 -9.01 -14.73
CA GLY A 13 -10.95 -8.80 -15.16
C GLY A 13 -10.61 -7.36 -15.56
N GLN A 14 -11.60 -6.45 -15.63
CA GLN A 14 -11.35 -5.03 -15.89
C GLN A 14 -10.56 -4.38 -14.74
N GLU A 15 -9.49 -3.66 -15.07
CA GLU A 15 -8.79 -2.78 -14.13
C GLU A 15 -9.61 -1.51 -13.91
N VAL A 16 -10.05 -1.27 -12.66
CA VAL A 16 -10.91 -0.10 -12.35
C VAL A 16 -10.18 1.06 -11.69
N ALA A 17 -8.98 0.83 -11.14
CA ALA A 17 -8.16 1.86 -10.53
C ALA A 17 -6.69 1.43 -10.46
N ARG A 18 -5.78 2.38 -10.72
CA ARG A 18 -4.34 2.26 -10.53
C ARG A 18 -3.80 3.58 -10.01
N ARG A 19 -2.86 3.51 -9.07
CA ARG A 19 -2.15 4.70 -8.58
C ARG A 19 -0.73 4.36 -8.14
N THR A 20 0.15 5.32 -8.38
CA THR A 20 1.53 5.32 -7.89
C THR A 20 1.65 6.31 -6.74
N PHE A 21 2.31 5.91 -5.67
CA PHE A 21 2.61 6.77 -4.53
C PHE A 21 4.11 6.95 -4.36
N SER A 22 4.50 8.14 -3.92
CA SER A 22 5.87 8.44 -3.50
C SER A 22 6.03 8.26 -2.01
N VAL A 23 6.95 7.38 -1.61
CA VAL A 23 7.23 7.05 -0.21
C VAL A 23 8.63 7.49 0.18
N HIS A 24 8.74 8.28 1.25
CA HIS A 24 10.00 8.79 1.80
C HIS A 24 10.17 8.37 3.26
N ARG A 25 11.41 8.42 3.79
CA ARG A 25 11.70 8.11 5.21
C ARG A 25 10.86 8.93 6.19
N ALA A 26 10.57 10.18 5.85
CA ALA A 26 9.71 11.03 6.68
C ALA A 26 8.28 10.48 6.82
N ASP A 27 7.76 9.80 5.79
CA ASP A 27 6.43 9.19 5.82
C ASP A 27 6.39 8.00 6.78
N LEU A 28 7.48 7.23 6.85
CA LEU A 28 7.62 6.08 7.76
C LEU A 28 7.68 6.54 9.21
N VAL A 29 8.40 7.62 9.51
CA VAL A 29 8.44 8.22 10.86
C VAL A 29 7.07 8.76 11.27
N ARG A 30 6.37 9.47 10.36
CA ARG A 30 5.00 9.94 10.60
C ARG A 30 4.03 8.77 10.84
N TYR A 31 4.14 7.71 10.04
CA TYR A 31 3.28 6.55 10.18
C TYR A 31 3.56 5.78 11.47
N ALA A 32 4.81 5.67 11.92
CA ALA A 32 5.14 5.11 13.22
C ALA A 32 4.41 5.87 14.35
N GLY A 33 4.44 7.22 14.30
CA GLY A 33 3.70 8.07 15.23
C GLY A 33 2.17 7.87 15.18
N ALA A 34 1.60 7.70 13.99
CA ALA A 34 0.15 7.52 13.82
C ALA A 34 -0.35 6.12 14.18
N SER A 35 0.44 5.08 13.90
CA SER A 35 0.07 3.67 14.12
C SER A 35 0.47 3.14 15.49
N GLY A 36 1.43 3.78 16.16
CA GLY A 36 2.08 3.25 17.36
C GLY A 36 3.12 2.17 17.07
N ASP A 37 3.35 1.80 15.81
CA ASP A 37 4.39 0.85 15.42
C ASP A 37 5.75 1.54 15.25
N PHE A 38 6.51 1.52 16.34
CA PHE A 38 7.86 2.07 16.41
C PHE A 38 8.97 1.03 16.14
N ASN A 39 8.66 -0.11 15.50
CA ASN A 39 9.67 -1.10 15.19
C ASN A 39 10.84 -0.47 14.40
N PRO A 40 12.10 -0.52 14.91
CA PRO A 40 13.21 0.21 14.31
C PRO A 40 13.57 -0.17 12.89
N ILE A 41 13.13 -1.34 12.39
CA ILE A 41 13.33 -1.71 10.97
C ILE A 41 12.70 -0.71 9.99
N HIS A 42 11.77 0.13 10.46
CA HIS A 42 11.07 1.13 9.66
C HIS A 42 11.72 2.52 9.65
N TRP A 43 12.79 2.73 10.41
CA TRP A 43 13.44 4.06 10.47
C TRP A 43 14.94 4.04 10.74
N SER A 44 15.49 2.95 11.28
CA SER A 44 16.91 2.76 11.57
C SER A 44 17.56 1.87 10.52
N GLU A 45 18.45 2.47 9.71
CA GLU A 45 19.25 1.73 8.71
C GLU A 45 20.07 0.60 9.36
N ARG A 46 20.72 0.93 10.47
CA ARG A 46 21.54 -0.02 11.24
C ARG A 46 20.72 -1.23 11.68
N THR A 47 19.50 -1.01 12.16
CA THR A 47 18.66 -2.10 12.64
C THR A 47 18.17 -2.95 11.48
N ALA A 48 17.67 -2.33 10.41
CA ALA A 48 17.16 -3.05 9.25
C ALA A 48 18.24 -3.93 8.61
N VAL A 49 19.43 -3.38 8.35
CA VAL A 49 20.58 -4.16 7.84
C VAL A 49 21.05 -5.20 8.85
N GLY A 50 21.07 -4.87 10.14
CA GLY A 50 21.46 -5.78 11.21
C GLY A 50 20.58 -7.03 11.33
N VAL A 51 19.33 -6.98 10.87
CA VAL A 51 18.43 -8.14 10.81
C VAL A 51 18.35 -8.78 9.42
N GLY A 52 19.24 -8.40 8.50
CA GLY A 52 19.36 -9.00 7.16
C GLY A 52 18.47 -8.39 6.08
N LEU A 53 17.84 -7.24 6.34
CA LEU A 53 17.12 -6.49 5.30
C LEU A 53 18.12 -5.67 4.46
N PRO A 54 17.83 -5.38 3.18
CA PRO A 54 18.70 -4.57 2.34
C PRO A 54 18.74 -3.07 2.73
N GLY A 55 17.86 -2.65 3.65
CA GLY A 55 17.76 -1.30 4.18
C GLY A 55 16.43 -1.08 4.89
N VAL A 56 16.13 0.16 5.27
CA VAL A 56 14.83 0.49 5.90
C VAL A 56 13.67 0.17 4.96
N ILE A 57 12.64 -0.46 5.51
CA ILE A 57 11.44 -0.86 4.78
C ILE A 57 10.20 -0.11 5.29
N ALA A 58 9.25 0.14 4.40
CA ALA A 58 7.95 0.68 4.79
C ALA A 58 7.17 -0.32 5.67
N HIS A 59 6.34 0.18 6.57
CA HIS A 59 5.39 -0.66 7.32
C HIS A 59 4.43 -1.36 6.34
N GLY A 60 4.15 -2.64 6.56
CA GLY A 60 3.16 -3.36 5.75
C GLY A 60 1.81 -2.63 5.77
N MET A 61 1.35 -2.27 6.97
CA MET A 61 0.07 -1.55 7.15
C MET A 61 0.06 -0.15 6.52
N PHE A 62 1.21 0.52 6.39
CA PHE A 62 1.30 1.76 5.63
C PHE A 62 1.02 1.53 4.14
N THR A 63 1.64 0.50 3.56
CA THR A 63 1.39 0.15 2.15
C THR A 63 -0.05 -0.33 1.91
N MET A 64 -0.65 -1.04 2.88
CA MET A 64 -2.07 -1.39 2.87
C MET A 64 -2.97 -0.15 2.91
N ALA A 65 -2.64 0.84 3.75
CA ALA A 65 -3.41 2.08 3.83
C ALA A 65 -3.38 2.89 2.53
N LEU A 66 -2.23 2.91 1.83
CA LEU A 66 -2.13 3.53 0.50
C LEU A 66 -3.01 2.82 -0.54
N ALA A 67 -3.02 1.48 -0.54
CA ALA A 67 -3.92 0.70 -1.40
C ALA A 67 -5.40 0.93 -1.04
N GLY A 68 -5.73 0.98 0.25
CA GLY A 68 -7.07 1.29 0.74
C GLY A 68 -7.56 2.67 0.29
N ARG A 69 -6.68 3.67 0.21
CA ARG A 69 -7.02 4.98 -0.37
C ARG A 69 -7.43 4.88 -1.83
N VAL A 70 -6.77 4.04 -2.64
CA VAL A 70 -7.16 3.84 -4.04
C VAL A 70 -8.55 3.22 -4.14
N VAL A 71 -8.84 2.22 -3.30
CA VAL A 71 -10.16 1.59 -3.22
C VAL A 71 -11.21 2.62 -2.81
N GLN A 72 -10.95 3.39 -1.75
CA GLN A 72 -11.87 4.40 -1.25
C GLN A 72 -12.15 5.49 -2.29
N ASP A 73 -11.12 6.00 -2.96
CA ASP A 73 -11.25 6.99 -4.02
C ASP A 73 -12.12 6.46 -5.17
N TRP A 74 -11.92 5.20 -5.57
CA TRP A 74 -12.76 4.53 -6.58
C TRP A 74 -14.22 4.38 -6.13
N CYS A 75 -14.45 4.07 -4.85
CA CYS A 75 -15.78 4.04 -4.23
C CYS A 75 -16.41 5.44 -4.09
N GLY A 76 -15.84 6.50 -4.68
CA GLY A 76 -16.38 7.86 -4.58
C GLY A 76 -16.11 8.52 -3.24
N GLY A 77 -15.11 8.03 -2.49
CA GLY A 77 -14.74 8.55 -1.18
C GLY A 77 -15.53 7.98 -0.01
N ASP A 78 -16.56 7.15 -0.26
CA ASP A 78 -17.39 6.54 0.78
C ASP A 78 -16.82 5.19 1.25
N PRO A 79 -16.23 5.10 2.46
CA PRO A 79 -15.69 3.85 2.98
C PRO A 79 -16.79 2.81 3.29
N GLY A 80 -18.05 3.23 3.49
CA GLY A 80 -19.18 2.32 3.74
C GLY A 80 -19.49 1.39 2.58
N ARG A 81 -18.97 1.68 1.38
CA ARG A 81 -19.11 0.84 0.18
C ARG A 81 -18.11 -0.32 0.14
N VAL A 82 -17.11 -0.34 1.04
CA VAL A 82 -16.10 -1.40 1.11
C VAL A 82 -16.56 -2.46 2.10
N ALA A 83 -17.07 -3.58 1.60
CA ALA A 83 -17.51 -4.69 2.47
C ALA A 83 -16.34 -5.48 3.08
N SER A 84 -15.24 -5.61 2.36
CA SER A 84 -14.04 -6.30 2.84
C SER A 84 -12.79 -5.77 2.12
N PHE A 85 -11.65 -5.76 2.82
CA PHE A 85 -10.37 -5.37 2.26
C PHE A 85 -9.26 -6.18 2.92
N GLY A 86 -8.52 -6.94 2.11
CA GLY A 86 -7.46 -7.82 2.56
C GLY A 86 -6.23 -7.71 1.67
N VAL A 87 -5.06 -7.84 2.28
CA VAL A 87 -3.77 -7.82 1.57
C VAL A 87 -2.89 -8.94 2.09
N ARG A 88 -1.98 -9.41 1.23
CA ARG A 88 -0.87 -10.30 1.62
C ARG A 88 0.44 -9.60 1.28
N PHE A 89 1.27 -9.36 2.28
CA PHE A 89 2.61 -8.79 2.07
C PHE A 89 3.56 -9.88 1.62
N THR A 90 3.99 -9.84 0.36
CA THR A 90 4.85 -10.88 -0.24
C THR A 90 6.31 -10.48 -0.33
N LYS A 91 6.60 -9.17 -0.41
CA LYS A 91 7.96 -8.61 -0.49
C LYS A 91 8.06 -7.30 0.30
N PRO A 92 9.19 -7.04 0.97
CA PRO A 92 9.43 -5.75 1.61
C PRO A 92 9.55 -4.62 0.60
N VAL A 93 9.12 -3.42 1.02
CA VAL A 93 9.22 -2.18 0.23
C VAL A 93 10.36 -1.35 0.79
N VAL A 94 11.53 -1.42 0.15
CA VAL A 94 12.77 -0.76 0.60
C VAL A 94 12.73 0.72 0.24
N VAL A 95 12.88 1.60 1.24
CA VAL A 95 12.81 3.05 1.06
C VAL A 95 14.22 3.64 1.08
N ALA A 96 14.57 4.39 0.03
CA ALA A 96 15.89 5.02 -0.07
C ALA A 96 16.18 5.99 1.09
N PRO A 97 17.47 6.20 1.45
CA PRO A 97 17.89 7.23 2.41
C PRO A 97 17.47 8.65 2.00
N VAL A 98 17.39 9.57 2.97
CA VAL A 98 16.95 10.97 2.78
C VAL A 98 17.91 11.77 1.88
N ASP A 99 19.17 11.35 1.85
CA ASP A 99 20.33 11.96 1.20
C ASP A 99 20.80 11.19 -0.05
N ALA A 100 20.08 10.15 -0.46
CA ALA A 100 20.22 9.62 -1.80
C ALA A 100 19.87 10.75 -2.81
N SER A 101 20.66 10.88 -3.88
CA SER A 101 20.46 11.89 -4.95
C SER A 101 18.97 12.09 -5.27
N PRO A 102 18.47 13.30 -5.62
CA PRO A 102 17.04 13.53 -5.95
C PRO A 102 16.50 12.64 -7.10
N ALA A 103 17.39 11.90 -7.78
CA ALA A 103 17.08 10.80 -8.69
C ALA A 103 16.71 9.46 -8.00
N SER A 104 16.77 9.35 -6.67
CA SER A 104 16.30 8.20 -5.92
C SER A 104 14.79 8.17 -6.05
N SER A 105 14.34 7.40 -7.03
CA SER A 105 12.96 7.38 -7.44
C SER A 105 12.10 7.04 -6.23
N PRO A 106 10.97 7.73 -6.03
CA PRO A 106 10.00 7.31 -5.05
C PRO A 106 9.73 5.82 -5.17
N VAL A 107 9.68 5.12 -4.05
CA VAL A 107 9.26 3.72 -4.10
C VAL A 107 7.80 3.71 -4.53
N VAL A 108 7.57 3.23 -5.75
CA VAL A 108 6.24 3.09 -6.34
C VAL A 108 5.52 1.98 -5.59
N ALA A 109 4.71 2.35 -4.62
CA ALA A 109 3.65 1.47 -4.17
C ALA A 109 2.57 1.50 -5.27
N GLU A 110 2.48 0.42 -6.05
CA GLU A 110 1.33 0.19 -6.92
C GLU A 110 0.25 -0.53 -6.13
N ALA A 111 -0.94 0.07 -6.06
CA ALA A 111 -2.13 -0.75 -5.89
C ALA A 111 -2.34 -1.46 -7.23
N PRO A 112 -2.22 -2.81 -7.31
CA PRO A 112 -2.49 -3.51 -8.55
C PRO A 112 -3.89 -3.18 -9.01
N GLY A 113 -4.08 -3.15 -10.34
CA GLY A 113 -5.38 -2.91 -10.94
C GLY A 113 -6.44 -3.75 -10.26
N LEU A 114 -7.40 -3.11 -9.58
CA LEU A 114 -8.47 -3.83 -8.88
C LEU A 114 -9.32 -4.52 -9.96
N PRO A 115 -9.28 -5.87 -10.07
CA PRO A 115 -10.08 -6.55 -11.07
C PRO A 115 -11.49 -6.71 -10.55
N VAL A 116 -12.45 -6.59 -11.45
CA VAL A 116 -13.81 -7.06 -11.17
C VAL A 116 -13.74 -8.60 -11.07
N ALA A 117 -14.10 -9.18 -9.93
CA ALA A 117 -14.09 -10.62 -9.72
C ALA A 117 -15.47 -11.23 -10.00
N SER A 118 -15.51 -12.42 -10.60
CA SER A 118 -16.77 -13.17 -10.81
C SER A 118 -17.34 -13.74 -9.50
N SER A 119 -16.50 -13.92 -8.48
CA SER A 119 -16.87 -14.39 -7.14
C SER A 119 -15.73 -14.11 -6.16
N TRP A 120 -16.07 -13.63 -4.95
CA TRP A 120 -15.13 -13.55 -3.84
C TRP A 120 -15.15 -14.88 -3.09
N GLY A 121 -14.07 -15.67 -3.20
CA GLY A 121 -13.91 -16.86 -2.36
C GLY A 121 -13.83 -16.43 -0.89
N ALA A 122 -14.54 -17.14 -0.01
CA ALA A 122 -14.42 -16.90 1.43
C ALA A 122 -12.93 -16.95 1.84
N PRO A 123 -12.47 -16.07 2.74
CA PRO A 123 -11.09 -16.13 3.21
C PRO A 123 -10.84 -17.52 3.80
N SER A 124 -9.80 -18.21 3.29
CA SER A 124 -9.38 -19.47 3.88
C SER A 124 -8.99 -19.20 5.34
N PRO A 125 -9.51 -19.97 6.31
CA PRO A 125 -9.15 -19.80 7.70
C PRO A 125 -7.69 -20.23 7.90
N GLY A 126 -6.79 -19.27 8.04
CA GLY A 126 -5.45 -19.46 8.59
C GLY A 126 -4.37 -19.95 7.63
N VAL A 127 -3.34 -19.10 7.45
CA VAL A 127 -1.92 -19.50 7.53
C VAL A 127 -1.15 -18.38 8.21
#